data_AF-A0AAV3SVC6-F1
#
_entry.id   AF-A0AAV3SVC6-F1
#
_cell.length_a   1.000
_cell.length_b   1.000
_cell.length_c   1.000
_cell.angle_alpha   90.00
_cell.angle_beta   90.00
_cell.angle_gamma   90.00
#
_symmetry.space_group_name_H-M   'P 1'
#
loop_
_entity.id
_entity.type
_entity.pdbx_description
1 polymer ?
#
loop_
_entity_poly.entity_id
_entity_poly.type
_entity_poly.pdbx_seq_one_letter_code
_entity_poly.pdbx_strand_id
1 'polypeptide(L)'
;MARITGSYPDDLDLLIEGAVEAGVFGGKSDALREFVREYFEDHENERTAAAVALYERERITLGDAARLAHVDRWTMRDILCEHGVELRLGLVDEEDAAYEAEAATELEFDDEPADNDNSDSQ
;
A
#
# COMPACT_ATOMS: atom_id res chain seq x y z
N MET A 1 3.61 -4.05 -13.47
CA MET A 1 4.35 -3.99 -12.18
C MET A 1 5.22 -2.74 -12.21
N ALA A 2 5.24 -1.94 -11.14
CA ALA A 2 6.06 -0.73 -11.10
C ALA A 2 7.55 -1.10 -11.20
N ARG A 3 8.29 -0.42 -12.08
CA ARG A 3 9.75 -0.55 -12.18
C ARG A 3 10.37 0.40 -11.17
N ILE A 4 11.08 -0.14 -10.18
CA ILE A 4 11.83 0.63 -9.20
C ILE A 4 13.27 0.75 -9.70
N THR A 5 13.77 1.98 -9.84
CA THR A 5 15.19 2.27 -10.11
C THR A 5 15.78 2.76 -8.80
N GLY A 6 16.68 1.98 -8.22
CA GLY A 6 17.39 2.30 -6.98
C GLY A 6 18.90 2.23 -7.20
N SER A 7 19.64 3.09 -6.50
CA SER A 7 21.09 2.98 -6.36
C SER A 7 21.38 2.38 -4.99
N TYR A 8 22.24 1.36 -4.97
CA TYR A 8 22.68 0.69 -3.75
C TYR A 8 24.19 0.92 -3.59
N PRO A 9 24.73 0.88 -2.35
CA PRO A 9 26.16 0.73 -2.13
C PRO A 9 26.74 -0.40 -2.97
N ASP A 10 27.94 -0.21 -3.52
CA ASP A 10 28.57 -1.13 -4.47
C ASP A 10 28.62 -2.58 -3.95
N ASP A 11 28.95 -2.77 -2.67
CA ASP A 11 29.01 -4.10 -2.05
C ASP A 11 27.66 -4.83 -2.06
N LEU A 12 26.55 -4.11 -1.88
CA LEU A 12 25.21 -4.70 -1.91
C LEU A 12 24.79 -5.08 -3.33
N ASP A 13 25.15 -4.28 -4.33
CA ASP A 13 24.87 -4.63 -5.73
C ASP A 13 25.64 -5.88 -6.14
N LEU A 14 26.92 -6.01 -5.75
CA LEU A 14 27.72 -7.21 -5.99
C LEU A 14 27.14 -8.45 -5.32
N LEU A 15 26.64 -8.34 -4.10
CA LEU A 15 25.99 -9.46 -3.40
C LEU A 15 24.69 -9.88 -4.09
N ILE A 16 23.88 -8.92 -4.55
CA ILE A 16 22.64 -9.20 -5.29
C ILE A 16 22.96 -9.88 -6.62
N GLU A 17 23.96 -9.37 -7.35
CA GLU A 17 24.40 -9.97 -8.62
C GLU A 17 24.88 -11.40 -8.41
N GLY A 18 25.77 -11.64 -7.45
CA GLY A 18 26.26 -12.98 -7.14
C GLY A 18 25.15 -13.95 -6.74
N ALA A 19 24.14 -13.50 -5.98
CA ALA A 19 23.00 -14.34 -5.60
C ALA A 19 22.12 -14.72 -6.81
N VAL A 20 21.94 -13.81 -7.76
CA VAL A 20 21.23 -14.10 -9.01
C VAL A 20 22.02 -15.07 -9.89
N GLU A 21 23.33 -14.85 -10.05
CA GLU A 21 24.20 -15.75 -10.83
C GLU A 21 24.27 -17.16 -10.24
N ALA A 22 24.23 -17.27 -8.92
CA ALA A 22 24.17 -18.53 -8.20
C ALA A 22 22.79 -19.22 -8.27
N GLY A 23 21.77 -18.56 -8.84
CA GLY A 23 20.42 -19.10 -8.97
C GLY A 23 19.59 -19.08 -7.69
N VAL A 24 20.01 -18.31 -6.67
CA VAL A 24 19.24 -18.12 -5.42
C VAL A 24 17.96 -17.34 -5.70
N PHE A 25 18.04 -16.34 -6.58
CA PHE A 25 16.90 -15.51 -7.00
C PHE A 25 16.74 -15.52 -8.51
N GLY A 26 15.50 -15.40 -9.00
CA GLY A 26 15.21 -15.32 -10.43
C GLY A 26 15.71 -14.03 -11.12
N GLY A 27 16.13 -13.03 -10.32
CA GLY A 27 16.69 -11.76 -10.78
C GLY A 27 16.73 -10.72 -9.66
N LYS A 28 17.29 -9.54 -9.94
CA LYS A 28 17.45 -8.46 -8.93
C LYS A 28 16.12 -8.03 -8.30
N SER A 29 15.04 -7.94 -9.09
CA SER A 29 13.70 -7.58 -8.57
C SER A 29 13.10 -8.64 -7.66
N ASP A 30 13.44 -9.91 -7.87
CA ASP A 30 13.00 -11.02 -7.04
C ASP A 30 13.74 -11.00 -5.70
N ALA A 31 15.06 -10.83 -5.75
CA ALA A 31 15.90 -10.63 -4.57
C ALA A 31 15.39 -9.48 -3.70
N LEU A 32 15.13 -8.32 -4.29
CA LEU A 32 14.62 -7.15 -3.56
C LEU A 32 13.26 -7.43 -2.90
N ARG A 33 12.35 -8.11 -3.61
CA ARG A 33 11.04 -8.46 -3.05
C ARG A 33 11.20 -9.36 -1.83
N GLU A 34 12.11 -10.33 -1.91
CA GLU A 34 12.34 -11.26 -0.81
C GLU A 34 12.99 -10.57 0.39
N PHE A 35 13.99 -9.71 0.17
CA PHE A 35 14.60 -8.95 1.26
C PHE A 35 13.61 -8.03 1.98
N VAL A 36 12.75 -7.33 1.23
CA VAL A 36 11.73 -6.47 1.83
C VAL A 36 10.70 -7.29 2.62
N ARG A 37 10.31 -8.46 2.09
CA ARG A 37 9.41 -9.39 2.78
C ARG A 37 10.03 -9.85 4.09
N GLU A 38 11.22 -10.44 4.05
CA GLU A 38 11.94 -10.97 5.21
C GLU A 38 12.13 -9.87 6.27
N TYR A 39 12.56 -8.68 5.85
CA TYR A 39 12.70 -7.55 6.76
C TYR A 39 11.40 -7.26 7.52
N PHE A 40 10.26 -7.07 6.86
CA PHE A 40 9.00 -6.75 7.54
C PHE A 40 8.32 -7.95 8.21
N GLU A 41 8.73 -9.18 7.90
CA GLU A 41 8.32 -10.37 8.65
C GLU A 41 9.00 -10.39 10.04
N ASP A 42 10.28 -10.05 10.11
CA ASP A 42 11.05 -10.03 11.37
C ASP A 42 10.90 -8.72 12.17
N HIS A 43 10.41 -7.65 11.53
CA HIS A 43 10.36 -6.29 12.08
C HIS A 43 8.92 -5.77 12.16
N GLU A 44 8.11 -6.41 13.03
CA GLU A 44 6.67 -6.11 13.16
C GLU A 44 6.38 -4.67 13.58
N ASN A 45 7.25 -4.08 14.40
CA ASN A 45 7.12 -2.69 14.85
C ASN A 45 7.34 -1.71 13.69
N GLU A 46 8.38 -1.93 12.89
CA GLU A 46 8.66 -1.12 11.68
C GLU A 46 7.56 -1.29 10.63
N ARG A 47 7.02 -2.51 10.49
CA ARG A 47 5.85 -2.78 9.63
C ARG A 47 4.63 -1.97 10.07
N THR A 48 4.34 -1.98 11.38
CA THR A 48 3.25 -1.19 11.97
C THR A 48 3.50 0.30 11.78
N ALA A 49 4.71 0.78 12.04
CA ALA A 49 5.08 2.18 11.85
C ALA A 49 4.90 2.63 10.38
N ALA A 50 5.27 1.80 9.41
CA ALA A 50 5.03 2.07 8.00
C ALA A 50 3.54 2.17 7.67
N ALA A 51 2.71 1.28 8.21
CA ALA A 51 1.25 1.32 8.03
C ALA A 51 0.63 2.59 8.66
N VAL A 52 1.02 2.96 9.88
CA VAL A 52 0.59 4.19 10.55
C VAL A 52 0.96 5.41 9.71
N ALA A 53 2.20 5.48 9.23
CA ALA A 53 2.69 6.64 8.47
C ALA A 53 2.04 6.76 7.08
N LEU A 54 1.56 5.66 6.50
CA LEU A 54 0.77 5.69 5.27
C LEU A 54 -0.68 6.14 5.54
N TYR A 55 -1.27 5.70 6.65
CA TYR A 55 -2.61 6.13 7.05
C TYR A 55 -2.64 7.62 7.41
N GLU A 56 -1.67 8.09 8.21
CA GLU A 56 -1.58 9.51 8.61
C GLU A 56 -1.46 10.44 7.41
N ARG A 57 -0.75 10.02 6.35
CA ARG A 57 -0.61 10.77 5.10
C ARG A 57 -1.74 10.54 4.10
N GLU A 58 -2.82 9.92 4.56
CA GLU A 58 -4.04 9.68 3.81
C GLU A 58 -3.83 8.88 2.51
N ARG A 59 -2.74 8.09 2.45
CA ARG A 59 -2.42 7.28 1.26
C ARG A 59 -3.18 5.97 1.22
N ILE A 60 -3.67 5.52 2.37
CA ILE A 60 -4.37 4.25 2.53
C ILE A 60 -5.54 4.39 3.51
N THR A 61 -6.47 3.46 3.42
CA THR A 61 -7.62 3.34 4.34
C THR A 61 -7.22 2.69 5.67
N LEU A 62 -8.09 2.75 6.68
CA LEU A 62 -7.90 2.02 7.94
C LEU A 62 -7.78 0.50 7.71
N GLY A 63 -8.57 -0.04 6.78
CA GLY A 63 -8.53 -1.46 6.43
C GLY A 63 -7.21 -1.86 5.79
N ASP A 64 -6.66 -1.04 4.90
CA ASP A 64 -5.34 -1.25 4.31
C ASP A 64 -4.23 -1.16 5.34
N ALA A 65 -4.31 -0.19 6.27
CA ALA A 65 -3.34 -0.08 7.36
C ALA A 65 -3.34 -1.34 8.23
N ALA A 66 -4.52 -1.82 8.62
CA ALA A 66 -4.67 -3.04 9.40
C ALA A 66 -4.10 -4.26 8.67
N ARG A 67 -4.39 -4.39 7.37
CA ARG A 67 -3.85 -5.46 6.51
C ARG A 67 -2.33 -5.40 6.42
N LEU A 68 -1.73 -4.22 6.24
CA LEU A 68 -0.29 -4.04 6.16
C LEU A 68 0.41 -4.30 7.50
N ALA A 69 -0.22 -3.96 8.61
CA ALA A 69 0.29 -4.22 9.96
C ALA A 69 0.07 -5.67 10.44
N HIS A 70 -0.69 -6.48 9.69
CA HIS A 70 -1.11 -7.85 10.08
C HIS A 70 -1.97 -7.90 11.34
N VAL A 71 -2.86 -6.91 11.51
CA VAL A 71 -3.80 -6.86 12.63
C VAL A 71 -5.23 -6.73 12.12
N ASP A 72 -6.21 -6.98 12.98
CA ASP A 72 -7.59 -6.67 12.65
C ASP A 72 -7.86 -5.15 12.76
N ARG A 73 -8.98 -4.71 12.17
CA ARG A 73 -9.32 -3.29 12.09
C ARG A 73 -9.49 -2.59 13.44
N TRP A 74 -9.86 -3.32 14.49
CA TRP A 74 -10.08 -2.75 15.82
C TRP A 74 -8.75 -2.54 16.52
N THR A 75 -7.86 -3.52 16.44
CA THR A 75 -6.49 -3.38 16.93
C THR A 75 -5.76 -2.25 16.21
N MET A 76 -5.93 -2.11 14.89
CA MET A 76 -5.33 -1.00 14.15
C MET A 76 -5.83 0.37 14.62
N ARG A 77 -7.13 0.48 14.95
CA ARG A 77 -7.70 1.70 15.50
C ARG A 77 -7.00 2.09 16.80
N ASP A 78 -6.80 1.12 17.68
CA ASP A 78 -6.18 1.36 18.99
C ASP A 78 -4.70 1.76 18.81
N ILE A 79 -3.97 1.11 17.89
CA ILE A 79 -2.60 1.49 17.49
C ILE A 79 -2.55 2.95 16.99
N LEU A 80 -3.46 3.36 16.11
CA LEU A 80 -3.47 4.74 15.59
C LEU A 80 -3.66 5.77 16.73
N CYS A 81 -4.57 5.49 17.66
CA CYS A 81 -4.77 6.33 18.84
C CYS A 81 -3.52 6.40 19.73
N GLU A 82 -2.83 5.28 19.96
CA GLU A 82 -1.58 5.23 20.73
C GLU A 82 -0.46 6.04 20.07
N HIS A 83 -0.45 6.10 18.73
CA HIS A 83 0.46 6.91 17.94
C HIS A 83 0.04 8.38 17.81
N GLY A 84 -1.07 8.81 18.44
CA GLY A 84 -1.57 10.18 18.37
C GLY A 84 -2.16 10.54 17.01
N VAL A 85 -2.48 9.54 16.17
CA VAL A 85 -3.08 9.74 14.86
C VAL A 85 -4.59 9.75 15.00
N GLU A 86 -5.22 10.85 14.59
CA GLU A 86 -6.67 10.99 14.62
C GLU A 86 -7.34 10.03 13.63
N LEU A 87 -8.43 9.40 14.09
CA LEU A 87 -9.21 8.49 13.28
C LEU A 87 -10.11 9.29 12.34
N ARG A 88 -9.90 9.11 11.04
CA ARG A 88 -10.72 9.69 9.97
C ARG A 88 -11.99 8.85 9.79
N LEU A 89 -12.92 8.97 10.74
CA LEU A 89 -14.19 8.26 10.75
C LEU A 89 -15.31 9.21 10.30
N GLY A 90 -15.45 9.37 8.98
CA GLY A 90 -16.45 10.26 8.39
C GLY A 90 -15.99 11.72 8.36
N LEU A 91 -16.94 12.61 8.05
CA LEU A 91 -16.70 14.04 7.93
C LEU A 91 -16.57 14.69 9.31
N VAL A 92 -15.47 15.41 9.52
CA VAL A 92 -15.17 16.11 10.77
C VAL A 92 -16.07 17.33 10.95
N ASP A 93 -16.25 18.12 9.88
CA ASP A 93 -17.06 19.33 9.85
C ASP A 93 -17.53 19.69 8.43
N GLU A 94 -18.12 20.88 8.28
CA GLU A 94 -18.62 21.37 6.99
C GLU A 94 -17.50 21.70 5.99
N GLU A 95 -16.29 22.06 6.47
CA GLU A 95 -15.15 22.32 5.59
C GLU A 95 -14.61 21.00 5.03
N ASP A 96 -14.51 19.98 5.87
CA ASP A 96 -14.15 18.61 5.48
C ASP A 96 -15.16 18.04 4.47
N ALA A 97 -16.45 18.26 4.73
CA ALA A 97 -17.52 17.90 3.79
C ALA A 97 -17.37 18.57 2.41
N ALA A 98 -16.97 19.84 2.39
CA ALA A 98 -16.79 20.59 1.16
C ALA A 98 -15.55 20.12 0.38
N TYR A 99 -14.44 19.84 1.08
CA TYR A 99 -13.22 19.29 0.47
C TYR A 99 -13.48 17.92 -0.18
N GLU A 100 -14.13 17.01 0.53
CA GLU A 100 -14.46 15.69 0.01
C GLU A 100 -15.44 15.76 -1.18
N ALA A 101 -16.39 16.71 -1.16
CA ALA A 101 -17.30 16.93 -2.28
C ALA A 101 -16.58 17.47 -3.54
N GLU A 102 -15.61 18.37 -3.35
CA GLU A 102 -14.76 18.89 -4.43
C GLU A 102 -13.90 17.76 -5.03
N ALA A 103 -13.20 17.00 -4.19
CA ALA A 103 -12.38 15.87 -4.61
C ALA A 103 -13.19 14.80 -5.37
N ALA A 104 -14.41 14.50 -4.92
CA ALA A 104 -15.30 13.57 -5.60
C ALA A 104 -15.75 14.06 -6.98
N THR A 105 -15.84 15.39 -7.17
CA THR A 105 -16.25 16.00 -8.44
C THR A 105 -15.11 15.99 -9.47
N GLU A 106 -13.84 16.00 -9.03
CA GLU A 106 -12.68 15.87 -9.93
C GLU A 106 -12.48 14.46 -10.50
N LEU A 107 -13.13 13.45 -9.93
CA LEU A 107 -13.07 12.09 -10.46
C LEU A 107 -13.94 11.98 -11.73
N GLU A 108 -13.29 11.87 -12.88
CA GLU A 108 -13.94 11.44 -14.11
C GLU A 108 -14.24 9.93 -14.03
N PHE A 109 -15.53 9.59 -13.94
CA PHE A 109 -15.98 8.23 -14.15
C PHE A 109 -16.27 8.05 -15.64
N ASP A 110 -15.49 7.21 -16.32
CA ASP A 110 -15.83 6.77 -17.67
C ASP A 110 -17.14 5.96 -17.60
N ASP A 111 -18.26 6.61 -17.91
CA ASP A 111 -19.54 5.96 -18.20
C ASP A 111 -19.42 5.20 -19.53
N GLU A 112 -18.64 4.12 -19.57
CA GLU A 112 -18.77 3.14 -20.66
C GLU A 112 -20.12 2.42 -20.47
N PRO A 113 -21.10 2.62 -21.37
CA PRO A 113 -22.32 1.86 -21.30
C PRO A 113 -21.95 0.39 -21.50
N ALA A 114 -22.29 -0.45 -20.53
CA ALA A 114 -22.20 -1.90 -20.68
C ALA A 114 -23.11 -2.30 -21.86
N ASP A 115 -22.51 -2.49 -23.04
CA ASP A 115 -23.16 -3.12 -24.19
C ASP A 115 -23.57 -4.54 -23.77
N ASN A 116 -24.80 -4.65 -23.28
CA ASN A 116 -25.48 -5.92 -23.07
C ASN A 116 -25.89 -6.44 -24.45
N ASP A 117 -24.91 -6.92 -25.22
CA ASP A 117 -25.14 -7.64 -26.47
C ASP A 117 -25.64 -9.05 -26.13
N ASN A 118 -26.93 -9.12 -25.80
CA ASN A 118 -27.66 -10.36 -25.64
C ASN A 118 -27.95 -10.93 -27.04
N SER A 119 -26.92 -11.45 -27.70
CA SER A 119 -27.08 -12.27 -28.90
C SER A 119 -27.50 -13.68 -28.50
N ASP A 120 -28.80 -13.84 -28.26
CA ASP A 120 -29.50 -15.11 -28.40
C ASP A 120 -29.24 -15.64 -29.82
N SER A 121 -28.38 -16.65 -29.94
CA SER A 121 -28.23 -17.44 -31.16
C SER A 121 -28.83 -18.82 -30.91
N GLN A 122 -30.00 -19.05 -31.50
CA GLN A 122 -30.61 -20.36 -31.71
C GLN A 122 -29.85 -21.18 -32.76
#